data_AF-A0A968PLQ5-F1
#
_entry.id   AF-A0A968PLQ5-F1
#
_cell.length_a   1.000
_cell.length_b   1.000
_cell.length_c   1.000
_cell.angle_alpha   90.00
_cell.angle_beta   90.00
_cell.angle_gamma   90.00
#
_symmetry.space_group_name_H-M   'P 1'
#
loop_
_entity.id
_entity.type
_entity.pdbx_description
1 polymer ?
#
loop_
_entity_poly.entity_id
_entity_poly.type
_entity_poly.pdbx_seq_one_letter_code
_entity_poly.pdbx_strand_id
1 'polypeptide(L)'
;METLLADGWARLVALAAPAPPAEAAPVIEGVALPAEPAPVALAAETPAIASEREAALQRLERLLQIMQDMPELLNWEQTRIQFQTDLTTVAQHPLDEADLAEAYARLLGSIVNMRTTPPNTEQMGLLKAALQNLRTRINTKMINDLSLILTRWTVA
;
A
#
# COMPACT_ATOMS: atom_id res chain seq x y z
N MET A 1 10.45 -17.56 44.31
CA MET A 1 9.70 -17.21 43.08
C MET A 1 9.06 -15.82 43.14
N GLU A 2 9.23 -15.07 44.24
CA GLU A 2 8.65 -13.72 44.42
C GLU A 2 9.55 -12.57 43.93
N THR A 3 10.87 -12.79 43.78
CA THR A 3 11.82 -11.76 43.33
C THR A 3 11.69 -11.42 41.84
N LEU A 4 11.30 -12.37 40.99
CA LEU A 4 11.13 -12.13 39.55
C LEU A 4 9.89 -11.29 39.22
N LEU A 5 8.85 -11.33 40.06
CA LEU A 5 7.66 -10.51 39.88
C LEU A 5 7.89 -9.04 40.27
N ALA A 6 8.68 -8.80 41.32
CA ALA A 6 9.02 -7.45 41.76
C ALA A 6 9.90 -6.71 40.72
N ASP A 7 10.87 -7.42 40.13
CA ASP A 7 11.72 -6.88 39.06
C ASP A 7 10.94 -6.59 37.77
N GLY A 8 9.99 -7.45 37.43
CA GLY A 8 9.11 -7.24 36.27
C GLY A 8 8.20 -6.03 36.43
N TRP A 9 7.69 -5.78 37.64
CA TRP A 9 6.78 -4.67 37.91
C TRP A 9 7.48 -3.31 37.87
N ALA A 10 8.69 -3.19 38.41
CA ALA A 10 9.47 -1.95 38.37
C ALA A 10 9.74 -1.49 36.92
N ARG A 11 9.96 -2.43 36.00
CA ARG A 11 10.15 -2.15 34.58
C ARG A 11 8.89 -1.67 33.88
N LEU A 12 7.72 -2.21 34.24
CA LEU A 12 6.43 -1.77 33.67
C LEU A 12 6.04 -0.37 34.16
N VAL A 13 6.34 -0.04 35.41
CA VAL A 13 6.12 1.31 35.96
C VAL A 13 7.06 2.34 35.33
N ALA A 14 8.32 1.97 35.05
CA ALA A 14 9.27 2.84 34.36
C ALA A 14 8.87 3.12 32.90
N LEU A 15 8.21 2.16 32.22
CA LEU A 15 7.72 2.32 30.85
C LEU A 15 6.46 3.19 30.75
N ALA A 16 5.67 3.25 31.82
CA ALA A 16 4.39 3.98 31.87
C ALA A 16 4.53 5.44 32.36
N ALA A 17 5.74 5.87 32.74
CA ALA A 17 5.98 7.24 33.18
C ALA A 17 6.09 8.18 31.96
N PRO A 18 5.27 9.25 31.87
CA PRO A 18 5.42 10.26 30.83
C PRO A 18 6.73 11.05 31.04
N ALA A 19 7.52 11.19 29.97
CA ALA A 19 8.77 11.95 30.01
C ALA A 19 8.51 13.42 30.43
N PRO A 20 9.30 13.98 31.37
CA PRO A 20 9.17 15.38 31.74
C PRO A 20 9.56 16.31 30.56
N PRO A 21 8.93 17.48 30.42
CA PRO A 21 9.27 18.44 29.38
C PRO A 21 10.68 18.98 29.62
N ALA A 22 11.52 18.93 28.59
CA ALA A 22 12.89 19.43 28.64
C ALA A 22 12.90 20.97 28.66
N GLU A 23 12.94 21.53 29.87
CA GLU A 23 13.38 22.90 30.15
C GLU A 23 14.91 22.97 30.14
N ALA A 24 15.42 23.89 29.31
CA ALA A 24 16.71 24.57 29.22
C ALA A 24 17.99 24.13 30.01
N ALA A 25 19.08 24.10 29.22
CA ALA A 25 20.49 24.49 29.49
C ALA A 25 21.49 23.43 30.04
N PRO A 26 22.84 23.60 29.85
CA PRO A 26 23.60 24.62 29.10
C PRO A 26 24.55 24.06 28.00
N VAL A 27 25.03 24.97 27.15
CA VAL A 27 26.09 24.75 26.15
C VAL A 27 27.41 24.41 26.84
N ILE A 28 28.05 23.30 26.47
CA ILE A 28 29.49 23.06 26.71
C ILE A 28 30.14 22.76 25.36
N GLU A 29 31.12 23.61 25.05
CA GLU A 29 31.89 23.66 23.82
C GLU A 29 33.03 22.62 23.87
N GLY A 30 33.18 21.87 22.77
CA GLY A 30 34.44 21.20 22.41
C GLY A 30 34.59 19.73 22.80
N VAL A 31 34.23 18.81 21.88
CA VAL A 31 35.11 17.77 21.29
C VAL A 31 34.40 17.26 20.03
N ALA A 32 35.07 17.33 18.88
CA ALA A 32 34.57 16.84 17.60
C ALA A 32 34.64 15.30 17.52
N LEU A 33 33.54 14.67 17.10
CA LEU A 33 33.50 13.30 16.56
C LEU A 33 32.75 13.32 15.21
N PRO A 34 33.16 12.49 14.23
CA PRO A 34 32.66 12.53 12.86
C PRO A 34 31.23 12.00 12.76
N ALA A 35 30.48 12.56 11.79
CA ALA A 35 29.05 12.42 11.57
C ALA A 35 28.52 10.98 11.56
N GLU A 36 27.59 10.69 12.48
CA GLU A 36 26.60 9.62 12.33
C GLU A 36 25.35 10.18 11.61
N PRO A 37 24.78 9.48 10.62
CA PRO A 37 23.58 9.95 9.94
C PRO A 37 22.42 9.97 10.93
N ALA A 38 21.81 11.14 11.11
CA ALA A 38 20.63 11.32 11.95
C ALA A 38 19.55 10.28 11.59
N PRO A 39 18.89 9.65 12.58
CA PRO A 39 17.74 8.81 12.30
C PRO A 39 16.69 9.68 11.62
N VAL A 40 16.27 9.21 10.45
CA VAL A 40 15.24 9.78 9.60
C VAL A 40 14.07 10.19 10.49
N ALA A 41 13.77 11.50 10.52
CA ALA A 41 12.57 12.00 11.16
C ALA A 41 11.39 11.20 10.60
N LEU A 42 10.69 10.47 11.48
CA LEU A 42 9.43 9.81 11.17
C LEU A 42 8.53 10.86 10.53
N ALA A 43 8.35 10.72 9.22
CA ALA A 43 7.50 11.57 8.43
C ALA A 43 6.13 11.61 9.09
N ALA A 44 5.62 12.84 9.24
CA ALA A 44 4.30 13.15 9.73
C ALA A 44 3.27 12.15 9.19
N GLU A 45 2.40 11.69 10.09
CA GLU A 45 1.26 10.81 9.82
C GLU A 45 0.43 11.41 8.68
N THR A 46 0.74 10.98 7.47
CA THR A 46 -0.13 11.15 6.30
C THR A 46 -1.35 10.28 6.57
N PRO A 47 -2.59 10.76 6.31
CA PRO A 47 -3.81 10.06 6.73
C PRO A 47 -3.74 8.59 6.32
N ALA A 48 -3.74 7.69 7.30
CA ALA A 48 -3.42 6.27 7.14
C ALA A 48 -4.21 5.57 6.01
N ILE A 49 -5.40 6.09 5.67
CA ILE A 49 -6.25 5.61 4.58
C ILE A 49 -5.59 5.78 3.20
N ALA A 50 -5.01 6.94 2.90
CA ALA A 50 -4.30 7.17 1.63
C ALA A 50 -3.06 6.28 1.53
N SER A 51 -2.43 5.99 2.68
CA SER A 51 -1.23 5.16 2.79
C SER A 51 -1.52 3.68 2.50
N GLU A 52 -2.64 3.12 2.99
CA GLU A 52 -3.02 1.73 2.74
C GLU A 52 -3.39 1.48 1.28
N ARG A 53 -4.13 2.42 0.68
CA ARG A 53 -4.44 2.37 -0.76
C ARG A 53 -3.18 2.39 -1.61
N GLU A 54 -2.26 3.31 -1.34
CA GLU A 54 -1.00 3.39 -2.09
C GLU A 54 -0.14 2.14 -1.88
N ALA A 55 -0.08 1.59 -0.67
CA ALA A 55 0.65 0.35 -0.40
C ALA A 55 0.09 -0.84 -1.19
N ALA A 56 -1.24 -0.97 -1.28
CA ALA A 56 -1.89 -1.99 -2.10
C ALA A 56 -1.59 -1.80 -3.60
N LEU A 57 -1.63 -0.56 -4.10
CA LEU A 57 -1.29 -0.25 -5.49
C LEU A 57 0.17 -0.59 -5.81
N GLN A 58 1.10 -0.29 -4.91
CA GLN A 58 2.52 -0.67 -5.08
C GLN A 58 2.74 -2.18 -5.10
N ARG A 59 1.94 -2.96 -4.35
CA ARG A 59 1.99 -4.43 -4.41
C ARG A 59 1.47 -4.92 -5.75
N LEU A 60 0.35 -4.38 -6.24
CA LEU A 60 -0.21 -4.71 -7.55
C LEU A 60 0.76 -4.39 -8.70
N GLU A 61 1.42 -3.23 -8.65
CA GLU A 61 2.41 -2.86 -9.65
C GLU A 61 3.63 -3.79 -9.66
N ARG A 62 4.12 -4.17 -8.48
CA ARG A 62 5.20 -5.16 -8.35
C ARG A 62 4.79 -6.51 -8.93
N LEU A 63 3.55 -6.95 -8.69
CA LEU A 63 3.04 -8.18 -9.30
C LEU A 63 3.06 -8.07 -10.82
N LEU A 64 2.49 -6.99 -11.39
CA LEU A 64 2.49 -6.77 -12.83
C LEU A 64 3.90 -6.71 -13.43
N GLN A 65 4.87 -6.16 -12.69
CA GLN A 65 6.26 -6.11 -13.11
C GLN A 65 6.90 -7.51 -13.14
N ILE A 66 6.67 -8.32 -12.10
CA ILE A 66 7.13 -9.72 -12.05
C ILE A 66 6.55 -10.52 -13.22
N MET A 67 5.27 -10.34 -13.55
CA MET A 67 4.66 -11.03 -14.70
C MET A 67 5.32 -10.65 -16.03
N GLN A 68 5.86 -9.43 -16.12
CA GLN A 68 6.53 -8.94 -17.32
C GLN A 68 7.95 -9.46 -17.44
N ASP A 69 8.69 -9.44 -16.34
CA ASP A 69 10.13 -9.71 -16.35
C ASP A 69 10.44 -11.21 -16.27
N MET A 70 9.59 -11.98 -15.59
CA MET A 70 9.80 -13.42 -15.31
C MET A 70 8.49 -14.22 -15.46
N PRO A 71 7.87 -14.26 -16.66
CA PRO A 71 6.60 -14.97 -16.89
C PRO A 71 6.68 -16.47 -16.60
N GLU A 72 7.85 -17.10 -16.72
CA GLU A 72 8.07 -18.52 -16.46
C GLU A 72 7.94 -18.91 -14.98
N LEU A 73 8.09 -17.96 -14.06
CA LEU A 73 7.97 -18.17 -12.62
C LEU A 73 6.55 -17.93 -12.09
N LEU A 74 5.62 -17.59 -12.98
CA LEU A 74 4.29 -17.13 -12.61
C LEU A 74 3.30 -18.29 -12.44
N ASN A 75 2.83 -18.49 -11.20
CA ASN A 75 1.58 -19.20 -10.96
C ASN A 75 0.40 -18.23 -11.11
N TRP A 76 -0.22 -18.22 -12.29
CA TRP A 76 -1.31 -17.28 -12.60
C TRP A 76 -2.48 -17.37 -11.62
N GLU A 77 -2.86 -18.56 -11.16
CA GLU A 77 -3.97 -18.72 -10.23
C GLU A 77 -3.67 -17.99 -8.90
N GLN A 78 -2.47 -18.19 -8.36
CA GLN A 78 -2.03 -17.54 -7.13
C GLN A 78 -1.88 -16.03 -7.32
N THR A 79 -1.29 -15.58 -8.43
CA THR A 79 -1.17 -14.15 -8.75
C THR A 79 -2.53 -13.49 -8.85
N ARG A 80 -3.51 -14.15 -9.48
CA ARG A 80 -4.88 -13.68 -9.63
C ARG A 80 -5.59 -13.54 -8.27
N ILE A 81 -5.37 -14.48 -7.35
CA ILE A 81 -5.89 -14.38 -5.97
C ILE A 81 -5.28 -13.18 -5.26
N GLN A 82 -3.95 -13.03 -5.30
CA GLN A 82 -3.27 -11.90 -4.68
C GLN A 82 -3.76 -10.56 -5.26
N PHE A 83 -3.94 -10.49 -6.58
CA PHE A 83 -4.46 -9.31 -7.26
C PHE A 83 -5.86 -8.93 -6.74
N GLN A 84 -6.76 -9.91 -6.55
CA GLN A 84 -8.09 -9.67 -5.98
C GLN A 84 -8.04 -9.20 -4.53
N THR A 85 -7.14 -9.76 -3.73
CA THR A 85 -6.92 -9.33 -2.34
C THR A 85 -6.51 -7.87 -2.28
N ASP A 86 -5.48 -7.47 -3.04
CA ASP A 86 -5.01 -6.08 -3.03
C ASP A 86 -6.04 -5.10 -3.60
N LEU A 87 -6.81 -5.49 -4.62
CA LEU A 87 -7.94 -4.68 -5.10
C LEU A 87 -9.06 -4.53 -4.07
N THR A 88 -9.29 -5.56 -3.25
CA THR A 88 -10.25 -5.48 -2.15
C THR A 88 -9.77 -4.48 -1.10
N THR A 89 -8.47 -4.45 -0.79
CA THR A 89 -7.89 -3.42 0.07
C THR A 89 -8.09 -2.02 -0.53
N VAL A 90 -7.80 -1.82 -1.83
CA VAL A 90 -8.04 -0.52 -2.49
C VAL A 90 -9.51 -0.10 -2.37
N ALA A 91 -10.45 -1.03 -2.56
CA ALA A 91 -11.88 -0.76 -2.45
C ALA A 91 -12.33 -0.32 -1.05
N GLN A 92 -11.62 -0.74 0.00
CA GLN A 92 -11.89 -0.39 1.40
C GLN A 92 -11.34 0.98 1.80
N HIS A 93 -10.49 1.60 0.97
CA HIS A 93 -9.79 2.84 1.27
C HIS A 93 -10.01 3.92 0.18
N PRO A 94 -11.24 4.40 -0.04
CA PRO A 94 -11.50 5.56 -0.90
C PRO A 94 -10.82 6.83 -0.34
N LEU A 95 -10.43 7.76 -1.22
CA LEU A 95 -9.79 9.01 -0.81
C LEU A 95 -10.77 10.00 -0.18
N ASP A 96 -12.03 10.01 -0.64
CA ASP A 96 -13.13 10.80 -0.11
C ASP A 96 -14.49 10.11 -0.39
N GLU A 97 -15.59 10.62 0.18
CA GLU A 97 -16.94 10.02 0.04
C GLU A 97 -17.45 9.98 -1.40
N ALA A 98 -16.91 10.83 -2.28
CA ALA A 98 -17.31 10.93 -3.68
C ALA A 98 -16.24 10.33 -4.61
N ASP A 99 -15.33 9.53 -4.07
CA ASP A 99 -14.39 8.70 -4.80
C ASP A 99 -15.02 7.34 -5.12
N LEU A 100 -15.12 7.03 -6.41
CA LEU A 100 -15.71 5.78 -6.88
C LEU A 100 -14.69 4.62 -6.94
N ALA A 101 -13.63 4.67 -6.13
CA ALA A 101 -12.57 3.66 -6.10
C ALA A 101 -13.10 2.24 -5.80
N GLU A 102 -14.09 2.10 -4.93
CA GLU A 102 -14.72 0.80 -4.64
C GLU A 102 -15.32 0.17 -5.92
N ALA A 103 -16.10 0.95 -6.67
CA ALA A 103 -16.72 0.48 -7.90
C ALA A 103 -15.67 0.17 -8.97
N TYR A 104 -14.64 1.01 -9.09
CA TYR A 104 -13.56 0.84 -10.06
C TYR A 104 -12.71 -0.39 -9.75
N ALA A 105 -12.33 -0.60 -8.49
CA ALA A 105 -11.54 -1.75 -8.06
C ALA A 105 -12.32 -3.06 -8.24
N ARG A 106 -13.63 -3.08 -7.94
CA ARG A 106 -14.49 -4.24 -8.22
C ARG A 106 -14.63 -4.55 -9.71
N LEU A 107 -14.77 -3.50 -10.53
CA LEU A 107 -14.84 -3.66 -11.98
C LEU A 107 -13.53 -4.27 -12.49
N LEU A 108 -12.39 -3.70 -12.10
CA LEU A 108 -11.05 -4.18 -12.44
C LEU A 108 -10.82 -5.63 -11.98
N GLY A 109 -11.26 -5.96 -10.76
CA GLY A 109 -11.18 -7.31 -10.20
C GLY A 109 -12.01 -8.31 -10.99
N SER A 110 -13.18 -7.89 -11.49
CA SER A 110 -14.01 -8.72 -12.37
C SER A 110 -13.31 -9.03 -13.69
N ILE A 111 -12.65 -8.04 -14.31
CA ILE A 111 -11.84 -8.25 -15.53
C ILE A 111 -10.79 -9.34 -15.29
N VAL A 112 -10.06 -9.22 -14.19
CA VAL A 112 -8.96 -10.12 -13.85
C VAL A 112 -9.48 -11.52 -13.49
N ASN A 113 -10.61 -11.61 -12.80
CA ASN A 113 -11.19 -12.88 -12.37
C ASN A 113 -11.77 -13.71 -13.53
N MET A 114 -12.29 -13.07 -14.58
CA MET A 114 -12.81 -13.75 -15.77
C MET A 114 -11.71 -14.47 -16.58
N ARG A 115 -10.43 -14.27 -16.27
CA ARG A 115 -9.31 -14.80 -17.03
C ARG A 115 -8.80 -16.11 -16.45
N THR A 116 -8.71 -17.12 -17.31
CA THR A 116 -8.08 -18.41 -17.04
C THR A 116 -6.59 -18.43 -17.41
N THR A 117 -6.16 -17.51 -18.28
CA THR A 117 -4.77 -17.35 -18.72
C THR A 117 -4.21 -15.99 -18.30
N PRO A 118 -2.88 -15.89 -18.10
CA PRO A 118 -2.24 -14.61 -17.78
C PRO A 118 -2.47 -13.59 -18.91
N PRO A 119 -2.57 -12.29 -18.56
CA PRO A 119 -2.75 -11.22 -19.55
C PRO A 119 -1.52 -11.09 -20.46
N ASN A 120 -1.75 -10.76 -21.74
CA ASN A 120 -0.68 -10.46 -22.68
C ASN A 120 -0.12 -9.04 -22.47
N THR A 121 0.89 -8.65 -23.24
CA THR A 121 1.57 -7.35 -23.10
C THR A 121 0.64 -6.14 -23.22
N GLU A 122 -0.30 -6.16 -24.16
CA GLU A 122 -1.28 -5.07 -24.33
C GLU A 122 -2.20 -4.98 -23.12
N GLN A 123 -2.71 -6.13 -22.67
CA GLN A 123 -3.58 -6.24 -21.51
C GLN A 123 -2.86 -5.80 -20.22
N MET A 124 -1.58 -6.14 -20.06
CA MET A 124 -0.75 -5.66 -18.96
C MET A 124 -0.56 -4.13 -19.01
N GLY A 125 -0.36 -3.53 -20.18
CA GLY A 125 -0.27 -2.09 -20.33
C GLY A 125 -1.55 -1.37 -19.88
N LEU A 126 -2.70 -1.93 -20.24
CA LEU A 126 -4.01 -1.43 -19.82
C LEU A 126 -4.25 -1.61 -18.31
N LEU A 127 -3.84 -2.74 -17.71
CA LEU A 127 -3.90 -2.93 -16.26
C LEU A 127 -3.02 -1.91 -15.52
N LYS A 128 -1.79 -1.70 -15.99
CA LYS A 128 -0.88 -0.69 -15.43
C LYS A 128 -1.51 0.70 -15.47
N ALA A 129 -2.08 1.10 -16.61
CA ALA A 129 -2.79 2.37 -16.73
C ALA A 129 -4.01 2.46 -15.78
N ALA A 130 -4.77 1.37 -15.65
CA ALA A 130 -5.92 1.32 -14.75
C ALA A 130 -5.52 1.45 -13.27
N LEU A 131 -4.40 0.85 -12.85
CA LEU A 131 -3.87 1.01 -11.50
C LEU A 131 -3.36 2.43 -11.24
N GLN A 132 -2.77 3.09 -12.24
CA GLN A 132 -2.35 4.48 -12.11
C GLN A 132 -3.53 5.42 -11.86
N ASN A 133 -4.68 5.17 -12.49
CA ASN A 133 -5.89 5.94 -12.22
C ASN A 133 -6.33 5.82 -10.75
N LEU A 134 -6.17 4.64 -10.15
CA LEU A 134 -6.48 4.40 -8.73
C LEU A 134 -5.56 5.17 -7.78
N ARG A 135 -4.48 5.83 -8.20
CA ARG A 135 -3.76 6.78 -7.33
C ARG A 135 -4.48 8.11 -7.15
N THR A 136 -5.39 8.41 -8.07
CA THR A 136 -6.19 9.63 -8.07
C THR A 136 -7.61 9.34 -7.63
N ARG A 137 -8.38 10.39 -7.37
CA ARG A 137 -9.81 10.26 -7.12
C ARG A 137 -10.53 9.75 -8.37
N ILE A 138 -11.29 8.68 -8.22
CA ILE A 138 -12.06 8.07 -9.31
C ILE A 138 -13.40 8.79 -9.48
N ASN A 139 -13.74 9.06 -10.73
CA ASN A 139 -15.03 9.61 -11.12
C ASN A 139 -15.77 8.70 -12.13
N THR A 140 -17.01 9.05 -12.45
CA THR A 140 -17.87 8.27 -13.34
C THR A 140 -17.29 8.11 -14.75
N LYS A 141 -16.55 9.10 -15.27
CA LYS A 141 -15.89 9.00 -16.58
C LYS A 141 -14.89 7.84 -16.58
N MET A 142 -14.08 7.72 -15.53
CA MET A 142 -13.09 6.64 -15.42
C MET A 142 -13.73 5.26 -15.35
N ILE A 143 -14.89 5.13 -14.67
CA ILE A 143 -15.69 3.89 -14.66
C ILE A 143 -16.18 3.53 -16.07
N ASN A 144 -16.70 4.53 -16.80
CA ASN A 144 -17.18 4.32 -18.17
C ASN A 144 -16.05 3.92 -19.12
N ASP A 145 -14.89 4.59 -19.01
CA ASP A 145 -13.70 4.27 -19.80
C ASP A 145 -13.23 2.83 -19.52
N LEU A 146 -13.19 2.41 -18.24
CA LEU A 146 -12.82 1.04 -17.86
C LEU A 146 -13.85 0.01 -18.36
N SER A 147 -15.14 0.36 -18.37
CA SER A 147 -16.20 -0.51 -18.91
C SER A 147 -16.06 -0.74 -20.42
N LEU A 148 -15.59 0.27 -21.17
CA LEU A 148 -15.28 0.10 -22.60
C LEU A 148 -14.08 -0.83 -22.82
N ILE A 149 -13.06 -0.74 -21.96
CA ILE A 149 -11.92 -1.66 -21.99
C ILE A 149 -12.40 -3.10 -21.77
N LEU A 150 -13.27 -3.31 -20.79
CA LEU A 150 -13.93 -4.60 -20.54
C LEU A 150 -14.57 -5.20 -21.78
N THR A 151 -15.35 -4.41 -22.52
CA THR A 151 -15.99 -4.89 -23.76
C THR A 151 -14.96 -5.30 -24.82
N ARG A 152 -13.82 -4.61 -24.91
CA ARG A 152 -12.75 -4.98 -25.86
C ARG A 152 -12.04 -6.26 -25.44
N TRP A 153 -12.02 -6.57 -24.14
CA TRP A 153 -11.33 -7.73 -23.58
C TRP A 153 -12.15 -9.01 -23.62
N THR A 154 -13.48 -8.92 -23.71
CA THR A 154 -14.37 -10.09 -23.79
C THR A 154 -14.53 -10.65 -25.20
N VAL A 155 -14.08 -9.93 -26.22
CA VAL A 155 -14.21 -10.31 -27.65
C VAL A 155 -12.93 -10.94 -28.21
N ALA A 156 -11.85 -11.01 -27.42
CA ALA A 156 -10.55 -11.56 -27.79
C ALA A 156 -10.25 -12.87 -27.06
#